data_AF-A0A7W0LCJ6-F1
#
_entry.id   AF-A0A7W0LCJ6-F1
#
_cell.length_a   1.000
_cell.length_b   1.000
_cell.length_c   1.000
_cell.angle_alpha   90.00
_cell.angle_beta   90.00
_cell.angle_gamma   90.00
#
_symmetry.space_group_name_H-M   'P 1'
#
loop_
_entity.id
_entity.type
_entity.pdbx_description
1 polymer ?
#
loop_
_entity_poly.entity_id
_entity_poly.type
_entity_poly.pdbx_seq_one_letter_code
_entity_poly.pdbx_strand_id
1 'polypeptide(L)'
;MLVRKVAPAAAALVLIAAGAYWMFQRPSATPRSDGPIVLISIDTLRADRLPVYGNTRIKTPHIDRLASDGLVFDNAYAHSPQTLPSHTSILSGDLPFTHGVRDNIGFAVRAGQRFLQHTLKERGFATGGFVSSYVLRKQVGFGGGFDVYDDQLPPVSPDQPIGQVQRRGEDTVARAVAWLDSQGSRQFFLFTHIYEPHTPYAPPDRFASQDPYDGEVAYSDEIIGKLLDHLREKDLYDDATIVLLSDHGEGLGDHGESEHGLFLYRETIRVPLIVKLPGSRGGGRRVAAPVQHVDVVPTILELTGGGEVSGLPNPASTAVPGRSLLAVLDGDAALPAARIYSESLSPRFHYGWSALYALSDERYRYIRAPRDELY
;
A
#
# COMPACT_ATOMS: atom_id res chain seq x y z
N MET A 1 0.14 -33.14 67.37
CA MET A 1 0.44 -31.76 66.92
C MET A 1 -0.13 -31.61 65.51
N LEU A 2 -1.09 -30.71 65.32
CA LEU A 2 -2.04 -30.69 64.19
C LEU A 2 -1.39 -30.33 62.83
N VAL A 3 -1.58 -31.18 61.83
CA VAL A 3 -1.32 -30.88 60.41
C VAL A 3 -2.52 -30.08 59.88
N ARG A 4 -2.30 -28.82 59.49
CA ARG A 4 -3.32 -27.96 58.89
C ARG A 4 -3.66 -28.45 57.48
N LYS A 5 -4.89 -28.95 57.29
CA LYS A 5 -5.48 -29.20 55.97
C LYS A 5 -5.73 -27.86 55.28
N VAL A 6 -4.99 -27.58 54.21
CA VAL A 6 -5.31 -26.48 53.29
C VAL A 6 -6.62 -26.84 52.59
N ALA A 7 -7.63 -25.98 52.70
CA ALA A 7 -8.97 -26.25 52.21
C ALA A 7 -9.01 -26.32 50.66
N PRO A 8 -9.72 -27.30 50.06
CA PRO A 8 -9.77 -27.50 48.61
C PRO A 8 -10.35 -26.32 47.82
N ALA A 9 -11.08 -25.42 48.49
CA ALA A 9 -11.65 -24.21 47.88
C ALA A 9 -10.60 -23.18 47.45
N ALA A 10 -9.47 -23.06 48.17
CA ALA A 10 -8.42 -22.10 47.83
C ALA A 10 -7.64 -22.53 46.57
N ALA A 11 -7.42 -23.84 46.40
CA ALA A 11 -6.79 -24.39 45.21
C ALA A 11 -7.68 -24.24 43.96
N ALA A 12 -9.00 -24.40 44.11
CA ALA A 12 -9.96 -24.21 43.01
C ALA A 12 -10.01 -22.75 42.53
N LEU A 13 -9.99 -21.78 43.45
CA LEU A 13 -9.98 -20.35 43.11
C LEU A 13 -8.69 -19.92 42.39
N VAL A 14 -7.53 -20.46 42.78
CA VAL A 14 -6.25 -20.21 42.08
C VAL A 14 -6.26 -20.82 40.68
N LEU A 15 -6.84 -22.02 40.49
CA LEU A 15 -6.96 -22.64 39.18
C LEU A 15 -7.95 -21.91 38.26
N ILE A 16 -9.05 -21.38 38.79
CA ILE A 16 -9.99 -20.55 38.03
C ILE A 16 -9.36 -19.21 37.66
N ALA A 17 -8.65 -18.56 38.58
CA ALA A 17 -7.93 -17.32 38.31
C ALA A 17 -6.77 -17.52 37.32
N ALA A 18 -6.03 -18.62 37.43
CA ALA A 18 -4.97 -18.99 36.47
C ALA A 18 -5.56 -19.37 35.10
N GLY A 19 -6.71 -20.05 35.06
CA GLY A 19 -7.44 -20.39 33.84
C GLY A 19 -8.02 -19.15 33.15
N ALA A 20 -8.59 -18.21 33.91
CA ALA A 20 -9.04 -16.92 33.39
C ALA A 20 -7.86 -16.09 32.90
N TYR A 21 -6.77 -16.02 33.66
CA TYR A 21 -5.53 -15.35 33.25
C TYR A 21 -4.95 -15.94 31.95
N TRP A 22 -4.96 -17.28 31.81
CA TRP A 22 -4.56 -17.96 30.56
C TRP A 22 -5.54 -17.73 29.40
N MET A 23 -6.84 -17.61 29.66
CA MET A 23 -7.84 -17.28 28.64
C MET A 23 -7.70 -15.82 28.15
N PHE A 24 -7.34 -14.88 29.03
CA PHE A 24 -7.07 -13.48 28.69
C PHE A 24 -5.66 -13.25 28.11
N GLN A 25 -4.71 -14.16 28.36
CA GLN A 25 -3.34 -14.12 27.83
C GLN A 25 -3.13 -14.95 26.56
N ARG A 26 -4.15 -15.70 26.08
CA ARG A 26 -4.06 -16.21 24.71
C ARG A 26 -4.01 -14.98 23.81
N PRO A 27 -2.94 -14.77 23.03
CA PRO A 27 -3.07 -13.90 21.87
C PRO A 27 -4.30 -14.43 21.15
N SER A 28 -5.28 -13.58 20.86
CA SER A 28 -6.24 -13.88 19.80
C SER A 28 -5.38 -14.39 18.65
N ALA A 29 -5.44 -15.70 18.38
CA ALA A 29 -4.63 -16.29 17.34
C ALA A 29 -5.15 -15.65 16.07
N THR A 30 -4.47 -14.60 15.62
CA THR A 30 -4.97 -13.84 14.49
C THR A 30 -5.11 -14.83 13.36
N PRO A 31 -6.30 -14.97 12.74
CA PRO A 31 -6.47 -15.95 11.69
C PRO A 31 -5.39 -15.70 10.63
N ARG A 32 -4.51 -16.68 10.47
CA ARG A 32 -3.43 -16.59 9.50
C ARG A 32 -4.09 -16.55 8.12
N SER A 33 -3.76 -15.53 7.33
CA SER A 33 -4.16 -15.46 5.94
C SER A 33 -3.40 -16.54 5.19
N ASP A 34 -4.00 -17.72 5.08
CA ASP A 34 -3.47 -18.84 4.30
C ASP A 34 -3.86 -18.77 2.81
N GLY A 35 -4.65 -17.76 2.42
CA GLY A 35 -5.00 -17.45 1.04
C GLY A 35 -4.04 -16.45 0.36
N PRO A 36 -4.38 -16.01 -0.87
CA PRO A 36 -3.57 -15.08 -1.63
C PRO A 36 -3.41 -13.72 -0.95
N ILE A 37 -2.25 -13.10 -1.13
CA ILE A 37 -2.02 -11.68 -0.83
C ILE A 37 -1.89 -10.94 -2.16
N VAL A 38 -2.78 -9.98 -2.42
CA VAL A 38 -2.79 -9.20 -3.66
C VAL A 38 -2.61 -7.72 -3.33
N LEU A 39 -1.52 -7.12 -3.81
CA LEU A 39 -1.22 -5.70 -3.66
C LEU A 39 -1.36 -5.02 -5.02
N ILE A 40 -2.37 -4.16 -5.15
CA ILE A 40 -2.67 -3.35 -6.33
C ILE A 40 -2.23 -1.91 -6.05
N SER A 41 -1.34 -1.40 -6.88
CA SER A 41 -0.89 -0.01 -6.89
C SER A 41 -1.36 0.67 -8.18
N ILE A 42 -1.95 1.85 -8.07
CA ILE A 42 -2.40 2.66 -9.22
C ILE A 42 -1.63 3.98 -9.18
N ASP A 43 -0.81 4.26 -10.19
CA ASP A 43 0.09 5.43 -10.22
C ASP A 43 -0.69 6.75 -10.19
N THR A 44 -0.26 7.73 -9.40
CA THR A 44 -0.86 9.09 -9.29
C THR A 44 -2.32 9.18 -8.85
N LEU A 45 -2.99 8.07 -8.51
CA LEU A 45 -4.42 8.05 -8.21
C LEU A 45 -4.75 8.85 -6.93
N ARG A 46 -5.44 9.96 -7.12
CA ARG A 46 -5.97 10.80 -6.04
C ARG A 46 -7.17 10.18 -5.33
N ALA A 47 -7.18 10.22 -4.00
CA ALA A 47 -8.31 9.71 -3.22
C ALA A 47 -9.62 10.44 -3.55
N ASP A 48 -9.60 11.77 -3.63
CA ASP A 48 -10.78 12.62 -3.90
C ASP A 48 -11.31 12.54 -5.34
N ARG A 49 -10.66 11.74 -6.19
CA ARG A 49 -11.11 11.45 -7.55
C ARG A 49 -11.92 10.15 -7.65
N LEU A 50 -12.07 9.42 -6.54
CA LEU A 50 -12.89 8.20 -6.47
C LEU A 50 -14.26 8.43 -5.80
N PRO A 51 -15.35 7.84 -6.34
CA PRO A 51 -16.68 7.86 -5.73
C PRO A 51 -16.76 7.41 -4.28
N VAL A 52 -16.03 6.34 -3.89
CA VAL A 52 -15.95 5.90 -2.49
C VAL A 52 -15.41 6.98 -1.51
N TYR A 53 -14.72 8.01 -2.03
CA TYR A 53 -14.26 9.17 -1.26
C TYR A 53 -15.06 10.45 -1.54
N GLY A 54 -16.20 10.34 -2.22
CA GLY A 54 -17.16 11.45 -2.43
C GLY A 54 -17.12 12.09 -3.81
N ASN A 55 -16.33 11.58 -4.76
CA ASN A 55 -16.38 12.07 -6.14
C ASN A 55 -17.73 11.72 -6.80
N THR A 56 -18.31 12.64 -7.56
CA THR A 56 -19.58 12.41 -8.27
C THR A 56 -19.46 12.58 -9.79
N ARG A 57 -18.24 12.80 -10.30
CA ARG A 57 -17.99 13.10 -11.72
C ARG A 57 -17.89 11.84 -12.57
N ILE A 58 -17.40 10.75 -11.99
CA ILE A 58 -17.18 9.46 -12.66
C ILE A 58 -17.78 8.30 -11.86
N LYS A 59 -17.70 7.09 -12.42
CA LYS A 59 -18.04 5.84 -11.75
C LYS A 59 -16.82 4.94 -11.73
N THR A 60 -16.63 4.22 -10.62
CA THR A 60 -15.58 3.21 -10.45
C THR A 60 -16.18 1.94 -9.83
N PRO A 61 -17.09 1.25 -10.54
CA PRO A 61 -17.86 0.14 -9.97
C PRO A 61 -17.00 -1.00 -9.40
N HIS A 62 -15.81 -1.25 -9.92
CA HIS A 62 -14.97 -2.35 -9.43
C HIS A 62 -14.27 -1.98 -8.11
N ILE A 63 -13.72 -0.76 -8.00
CA ILE A 63 -13.14 -0.20 -6.78
C ILE A 63 -14.23 0.00 -5.73
N ASP A 64 -15.40 0.50 -6.10
CA ASP A 64 -16.53 0.70 -5.18
C ASP A 64 -17.01 -0.63 -4.59
N ARG A 65 -17.02 -1.71 -5.39
CA ARG A 65 -17.32 -3.06 -4.90
C ARG A 65 -16.21 -3.61 -3.99
N LEU A 66 -14.94 -3.40 -4.35
CA LEU A 66 -13.84 -3.76 -3.46
C LEU A 66 -13.94 -3.03 -2.11
N ALA A 67 -14.34 -1.75 -2.14
CA ALA A 67 -14.59 -0.97 -0.94
C ALA A 67 -15.78 -1.47 -0.12
N SER A 68 -16.87 -1.93 -0.75
CA SER A 68 -17.99 -2.53 -0.02
C SER A 68 -17.61 -3.86 0.64
N ASP A 69 -16.69 -4.61 0.02
CA ASP A 69 -16.19 -5.89 0.53
C ASP A 69 -15.03 -5.72 1.53
N GLY A 70 -14.45 -4.52 1.61
CA GLY A 70 -13.24 -4.22 2.40
C GLY A 70 -13.41 -3.05 3.36
N LEU A 71 -12.30 -2.66 3.97
CA LEU A 71 -12.20 -1.48 4.80
C LEU A 71 -11.63 -0.32 4.01
N VAL A 72 -12.24 0.85 4.11
CA VAL A 72 -11.81 2.09 3.45
C VAL A 72 -11.13 3.00 4.46
N PHE A 73 -9.90 3.45 4.17
CA PHE A 73 -9.15 4.35 5.04
C PHE A 73 -9.32 5.79 4.58
N ASP A 74 -9.89 6.65 5.42
CA ASP A 74 -10.19 8.05 5.04
C ASP A 74 -8.92 8.88 4.84
N ASN A 75 -7.86 8.54 5.56
CA ASN A 75 -6.61 9.28 5.60
C ASN A 75 -5.41 8.32 5.50
N ALA A 76 -5.07 7.91 4.27
CA ALA A 76 -3.82 7.23 3.98
C ALA A 76 -2.83 8.19 3.30
N TYR A 77 -1.56 8.14 3.69
CA TYR A 77 -0.55 9.07 3.20
C TYR A 77 0.70 8.40 2.63
N ALA A 78 1.14 8.93 1.49
CA ALA A 78 2.41 8.64 0.87
C ALA A 78 3.56 9.42 1.53
N HIS A 79 4.76 8.84 1.51
CA HIS A 79 5.96 9.48 2.04
C HIS A 79 6.71 10.34 1.03
N SER A 80 6.40 10.18 -0.25
CA SER A 80 7.01 10.92 -1.36
C SER A 80 6.01 11.02 -2.51
N PRO A 81 5.87 12.17 -3.16
CA PRO A 81 5.07 12.34 -4.39
C PRO A 81 5.86 11.87 -5.62
N GLN A 82 6.56 10.73 -5.51
CA GLN A 82 7.41 10.16 -6.55
C GLN A 82 7.33 8.63 -6.48
N THR A 83 7.19 7.99 -7.65
CA THR A 83 6.91 6.56 -7.80
C THR A 83 7.93 5.63 -7.13
N LEU A 84 9.21 5.73 -7.47
CA LEU A 84 10.26 4.85 -6.97
C LEU A 84 10.48 4.96 -5.45
N PRO A 85 10.67 6.15 -4.84
CA PRO A 85 10.78 6.24 -3.39
C PRO A 85 9.49 5.78 -2.68
N SER A 86 8.30 6.09 -3.21
CA SER A 86 7.05 5.64 -2.60
C SER A 86 6.89 4.12 -2.62
N HIS A 87 7.15 3.47 -3.75
CA HIS A 87 7.13 2.00 -3.86
C HIS A 87 8.20 1.33 -3.01
N THR A 88 9.38 1.97 -2.89
CA THR A 88 10.41 1.49 -1.97
C THR A 88 9.89 1.51 -0.53
N SER A 89 9.21 2.58 -0.11
CA SER A 89 8.59 2.64 1.22
C SER A 89 7.45 1.62 1.40
N ILE A 90 6.55 1.47 0.42
CA ILE A 90 5.42 0.52 0.46
C ILE A 90 5.92 -0.91 0.68
N LEU A 91 6.94 -1.35 -0.06
CA LEU A 91 7.38 -2.74 -0.02
C LEU A 91 8.43 -3.02 1.06
N SER A 92 9.15 -2.02 1.56
CA SER A 92 10.16 -2.22 2.62
C SER A 92 9.61 -1.96 4.02
N GLY A 93 8.59 -1.12 4.14
CA GLY A 93 8.17 -0.58 5.44
C GLY A 93 9.15 0.47 5.99
N ASP A 94 10.11 0.92 5.19
CA ASP A 94 11.08 1.97 5.55
C ASP A 94 10.65 3.33 5.00
N LEU A 95 11.01 4.40 5.72
CA LEU A 95 10.84 5.77 5.21
C LEU A 95 11.93 6.11 4.17
N PRO A 96 11.69 7.11 3.29
CA PRO A 96 12.64 7.53 2.27
C PRO A 96 14.06 7.79 2.76
N PHE A 97 14.20 8.49 3.89
CA PHE A 97 15.52 8.75 4.49
C PHE A 97 16.19 7.51 5.09
N THR A 98 15.44 6.45 5.40
CA THR A 98 15.96 5.19 5.92
C THR A 98 16.44 4.28 4.79
N HIS A 99 15.64 4.10 3.73
CA HIS A 99 16.03 3.27 2.60
C HIS A 99 16.94 4.00 1.59
N GLY A 100 17.04 5.32 1.66
CA GLY A 100 18.01 6.14 0.90
C GLY A 100 17.60 6.47 -0.54
N VAL A 101 16.43 6.01 -0.99
CA VAL A 101 15.84 6.34 -2.30
C VAL A 101 14.94 7.56 -2.11
N ARG A 102 15.24 8.68 -2.78
CA ARG A 102 14.64 9.99 -2.49
C ARG A 102 14.10 10.73 -3.73
N ASP A 103 14.25 10.14 -4.91
CA ASP A 103 13.76 10.64 -6.20
C ASP A 103 13.65 9.48 -7.20
N ASN A 104 12.94 9.69 -8.31
CA ASN A 104 12.83 8.72 -9.40
C ASN A 104 14.12 8.59 -10.22
N ILE A 105 14.82 9.70 -10.45
CA ILE A 105 15.96 9.76 -11.38
C ILE A 105 17.26 9.87 -10.61
N GLY A 106 18.23 9.02 -10.96
CA GLY A 106 19.57 9.02 -10.34
C GLY A 106 19.66 8.28 -9.01
N PHE A 107 18.55 7.68 -8.54
CA PHE A 107 18.52 6.82 -7.37
C PHE A 107 18.26 5.37 -7.76
N ALA A 108 18.76 4.46 -6.93
CA ALA A 108 18.50 3.03 -7.01
C ALA A 108 18.38 2.48 -5.60
N VAL A 109 17.63 1.40 -5.46
CA VAL A 109 17.53 0.64 -4.23
C VAL A 109 18.91 0.07 -3.89
N ARG A 110 19.34 0.21 -2.64
CA ARG A 110 20.61 -0.35 -2.16
C ARG A 110 20.65 -1.87 -2.33
N ALA A 111 21.82 -2.39 -2.64
CA ALA A 111 22.04 -3.84 -2.66
C ALA A 111 21.66 -4.46 -1.29
N GLY A 112 20.90 -5.55 -1.32
CA GLY A 112 20.44 -6.24 -0.12
C GLY A 112 19.33 -5.53 0.68
N GLN A 113 18.67 -4.50 0.12
CA GLN A 113 17.42 -4.01 0.70
C GLN A 113 16.41 -5.17 0.78
N ARG A 114 15.87 -5.41 1.97
CA ARG A 114 14.78 -6.37 2.14
C ARG A 114 13.45 -5.69 1.87
N PHE A 115 12.55 -6.49 1.31
CA PHE A 115 11.20 -6.12 0.95
C PHE A 115 10.25 -7.26 1.34
N LEU A 116 8.96 -6.94 1.45
CA LEU A 116 7.87 -7.84 1.81
C LEU A 116 7.91 -9.17 1.04
N GLN A 117 8.11 -9.12 -0.28
CA GLN A 117 8.14 -10.33 -1.12
C GLN A 117 9.23 -11.32 -0.72
N HIS A 118 10.38 -10.87 -0.22
CA HIS A 118 11.43 -11.78 0.24
C HIS A 118 10.91 -12.62 1.41
N THR A 119 10.24 -11.97 2.36
CA THR A 119 9.71 -12.62 3.55
C THR A 119 8.52 -13.51 3.23
N LEU A 120 7.63 -13.09 2.34
CA LEU A 120 6.51 -13.94 1.90
C LEU A 120 7.03 -15.18 1.17
N LYS A 121 8.07 -15.04 0.34
CA LYS A 121 8.74 -16.18 -0.30
C LYS A 121 9.37 -17.14 0.72
N GLU A 122 10.05 -16.62 1.74
CA GLU A 122 10.58 -17.43 2.86
C GLU A 122 9.48 -18.16 3.63
N ARG A 123 8.25 -17.62 3.65
CA ARG A 123 7.06 -18.24 4.25
C ARG A 123 6.32 -19.20 3.29
N GLY A 124 6.86 -19.44 2.11
CA GLY A 124 6.33 -20.41 1.13
C GLY A 124 5.34 -19.84 0.13
N PHE A 125 5.15 -18.52 0.06
CA PHE A 125 4.32 -17.90 -0.97
C PHE A 125 5.06 -17.90 -2.31
N ALA A 126 4.38 -18.29 -3.40
CA ALA A 126 4.83 -17.93 -4.73
C ALA A 126 4.73 -16.41 -4.91
N THR A 127 5.68 -15.78 -5.59
CA THR A 127 5.79 -14.31 -5.64
C THR A 127 5.84 -13.79 -7.08
N GLY A 128 4.83 -13.01 -7.47
CA GLY A 128 4.71 -12.40 -8.79
C GLY A 128 4.63 -10.88 -8.71
N GLY A 129 5.37 -10.17 -9.55
CA GLY A 129 5.34 -8.71 -9.66
C GLY A 129 5.22 -8.25 -11.11
N PHE A 130 4.27 -7.37 -11.40
CA PHE A 130 3.97 -6.89 -12.75
C PHE A 130 3.81 -5.37 -12.72
N VAL A 131 4.67 -4.64 -13.42
CA VAL A 131 4.72 -3.19 -13.32
C VAL A 131 4.63 -2.49 -14.67
N SER A 132 3.92 -1.38 -14.71
CA SER A 132 3.80 -0.54 -15.90
C SER A 132 4.86 0.56 -16.02
N SER A 133 5.67 0.82 -14.99
CA SER A 133 6.51 2.01 -14.90
C SER A 133 8.01 1.73 -15.04
N TYR A 134 8.72 2.52 -15.86
CA TYR A 134 10.17 2.41 -16.10
C TYR A 134 11.05 2.60 -14.87
N VAL A 135 10.56 3.37 -13.89
CA VAL A 135 11.31 3.64 -12.66
C VAL A 135 11.19 2.51 -11.64
N LEU A 136 10.44 1.44 -11.92
CA LEU A 136 10.33 0.25 -11.07
C LEU A 136 11.05 -0.99 -11.66
N ARG A 137 11.98 -0.79 -12.58
CA ARG A 137 12.70 -1.88 -13.24
C ARG A 137 13.72 -2.59 -12.35
N LYS A 138 14.11 -3.82 -12.71
CA LYS A 138 15.14 -4.60 -11.98
C LYS A 138 16.47 -3.87 -11.84
N GLN A 139 16.82 -3.09 -12.84
CA GLN A 139 18.09 -2.38 -12.93
C GLN A 139 18.23 -1.26 -11.89
N VAL A 140 17.13 -0.75 -11.34
CA VAL A 140 17.16 0.21 -10.22
C VAL A 140 17.02 -0.49 -8.86
N GLY A 141 17.20 -1.82 -8.82
CA GLY A 141 17.22 -2.63 -7.60
C GLY A 141 15.84 -3.10 -7.12
N PHE A 142 14.81 -2.94 -7.94
CA PHE A 142 13.50 -3.55 -7.71
C PHE A 142 13.45 -5.00 -8.23
N GLY A 143 12.41 -5.76 -7.92
CA GLY A 143 12.22 -7.13 -8.45
C GLY A 143 12.93 -8.25 -7.68
N GLY A 144 13.91 -7.92 -6.81
CA GLY A 144 14.47 -8.89 -5.87
C GLY A 144 13.40 -9.50 -4.97
N GLY A 145 13.47 -10.82 -4.75
CA GLY A 145 12.53 -11.56 -3.90
C GLY A 145 11.27 -12.05 -4.60
N PHE A 146 10.99 -11.62 -5.83
CA PHE A 146 9.94 -12.20 -6.67
C PHE A 146 10.45 -13.46 -7.41
N ASP A 147 9.60 -14.46 -7.60
CA ASP A 147 9.83 -15.60 -8.49
C ASP A 147 9.69 -15.17 -9.95
N VAL A 148 8.67 -14.35 -10.23
CA VAL A 148 8.46 -13.71 -11.52
C VAL A 148 8.31 -12.22 -11.31
N TYR A 149 9.12 -11.42 -12.00
CA TYR A 149 8.98 -9.98 -12.04
C TYR A 149 9.02 -9.52 -13.50
N ASP A 150 7.89 -9.00 -14.00
CA ASP A 150 7.71 -8.53 -15.37
C ASP A 150 7.72 -6.99 -15.42
N ASP A 151 8.89 -6.49 -15.76
CA ASP A 151 9.22 -5.10 -16.09
C ASP A 151 9.54 -4.95 -17.59
N GLN A 152 8.94 -5.79 -18.45
CA GLN A 152 9.08 -5.66 -19.90
C GLN A 152 8.26 -4.46 -20.39
N LEU A 153 8.96 -3.40 -20.77
CA LEU A 153 8.41 -2.13 -21.22
C LEU A 153 8.67 -1.91 -22.71
N PRO A 154 7.88 -1.05 -23.38
CA PRO A 154 8.18 -0.62 -24.73
C PRO A 154 9.58 -0.02 -24.85
N PRO A 155 10.21 -0.09 -26.04
CA PRO A 155 11.50 0.55 -26.27
C PRO A 155 11.39 2.06 -26.06
N VAL A 156 12.46 2.65 -25.50
CA VAL A 156 12.54 4.10 -25.30
C VAL A 156 12.55 4.81 -26.66
N SER A 157 11.58 5.68 -26.88
CA SER A 157 11.56 6.56 -28.05
C SER A 157 12.49 7.75 -27.84
N PRO A 158 13.24 8.23 -28.85
CA PRO A 158 14.09 9.42 -28.73
C PRO A 158 13.35 10.68 -28.26
N ASP A 159 12.05 10.77 -28.57
CA ASP A 159 11.22 11.95 -28.30
C ASP A 159 10.51 11.91 -26.93
N GLN A 160 10.74 10.86 -26.13
CA GLN A 160 10.08 10.66 -24.84
C GLN A 160 11.07 10.69 -23.68
N PRO A 161 10.81 11.46 -22.60
CA PRO A 161 11.61 11.39 -21.39
C PRO A 161 11.64 9.97 -20.84
N ILE A 162 12.84 9.48 -20.48
CA ILE A 162 13.02 8.07 -20.07
C ILE A 162 12.18 7.67 -18.87
N GLY A 163 11.91 8.61 -17.95
CA GLY A 163 11.06 8.39 -16.78
C GLY A 163 9.57 8.22 -17.09
N GLN A 164 9.13 8.59 -18.29
CA GLN A 164 7.73 8.48 -18.74
C GLN A 164 7.49 7.24 -19.61
N VAL A 165 8.51 6.42 -19.85
CA VAL A 165 8.36 5.15 -20.57
C VAL A 165 7.47 4.23 -19.76
N GLN A 166 6.37 3.77 -20.37
CA GLN A 166 5.34 3.02 -19.66
C GLN A 166 4.73 1.92 -20.52
N ARG A 167 4.20 0.90 -19.86
CA ARG A 167 3.36 -0.16 -20.45
C ARG A 167 1.91 0.09 -20.06
N ARG A 168 0.99 -0.02 -21.02
CA ARG A 168 -0.46 0.10 -20.77
C ARG A 168 -0.89 -0.84 -19.65
N GLY A 169 -1.70 -0.36 -18.72
CA GLY A 169 -2.13 -1.12 -17.55
C GLY A 169 -2.86 -2.41 -17.92
N GLU A 170 -3.62 -2.42 -19.01
CA GLU A 170 -4.31 -3.62 -19.50
C GLU A 170 -3.34 -4.77 -19.87
N ASP A 171 -2.16 -4.45 -20.44
CA ASP A 171 -1.13 -5.44 -20.75
C ASP A 171 -0.47 -5.96 -19.46
N THR A 172 -0.26 -5.08 -18.48
CA THR A 172 0.25 -5.44 -17.15
C THR A 172 -0.71 -6.41 -16.46
N VAL A 173 -2.01 -6.09 -16.42
CA VAL A 173 -3.03 -6.96 -15.81
C VAL A 173 -3.18 -8.27 -16.56
N ALA A 174 -3.16 -8.28 -17.89
CA ALA A 174 -3.22 -9.52 -18.67
C ALA A 174 -2.04 -10.47 -18.34
N ARG A 175 -0.84 -9.93 -18.14
CA ARG A 175 0.35 -10.71 -17.73
C ARG A 175 0.23 -11.23 -16.30
N ALA A 176 -0.29 -10.40 -15.38
CA ALA A 176 -0.56 -10.82 -14.01
C ALA A 176 -1.58 -11.97 -13.95
N VAL A 177 -2.66 -11.88 -14.74
CA VAL A 177 -3.69 -12.92 -14.89
C VAL A 177 -3.08 -14.21 -15.46
N ALA A 178 -2.26 -14.12 -16.52
CA ALA A 178 -1.60 -15.28 -17.09
C ALA A 178 -0.65 -15.97 -16.09
N TRP A 179 0.04 -15.19 -15.24
CA TRP A 179 0.86 -15.76 -14.18
C TRP A 179 0.01 -16.42 -13.09
N LEU A 180 -1.10 -15.80 -12.67
CA LEU A 180 -2.04 -16.36 -11.71
C LEU A 180 -2.57 -17.72 -12.20
N ASP A 181 -2.91 -17.84 -13.48
CA ASP A 181 -3.35 -19.10 -14.10
C ASP A 181 -2.31 -20.22 -14.07
N SER A 182 -1.02 -19.88 -13.97
CA SER A 182 0.06 -20.85 -13.85
C SER A 182 0.37 -21.27 -12.42
N GLN A 183 -0.27 -20.64 -11.42
CA GLN A 183 -0.03 -20.99 -10.01
C GLN A 183 -0.78 -22.26 -9.62
N GLY A 184 -0.02 -23.28 -9.17
CA GLY A 184 -0.59 -24.51 -8.60
C GLY A 184 -0.93 -24.42 -7.10
N SER A 185 -0.57 -23.31 -6.45
CA SER A 185 -0.83 -23.04 -5.03
C SER A 185 -1.75 -21.84 -4.87
N ARG A 186 -2.59 -21.86 -3.83
CA ARG A 186 -3.41 -20.71 -3.41
C ARG A 186 -2.64 -19.72 -2.52
N GLN A 187 -1.42 -20.09 -2.09
CA GLN A 187 -0.52 -19.22 -1.32
C GLN A 187 0.43 -18.49 -2.26
N PHE A 188 0.02 -17.32 -2.73
CA PHE A 188 0.84 -16.46 -3.55
C PHE A 188 0.73 -14.99 -3.13
N PHE A 189 1.80 -14.24 -3.38
CA PHE A 189 1.84 -12.80 -3.31
C PHE A 189 1.89 -12.25 -4.74
N LEU A 190 0.88 -11.46 -5.11
CA LEU A 190 0.82 -10.77 -6.39
C LEU A 190 0.93 -9.26 -6.15
N PHE A 191 1.98 -8.65 -6.69
CA PHE A 191 2.09 -7.20 -6.79
C PHE A 191 1.79 -6.76 -8.23
N THR A 192 0.83 -5.86 -8.40
CA THR A 192 0.46 -5.32 -9.71
C THR A 192 0.41 -3.81 -9.63
N HIS A 193 1.18 -3.13 -10.47
CA HIS A 193 1.22 -1.69 -10.57
C HIS A 193 0.91 -1.23 -11.99
N ILE A 194 -0.18 -0.47 -12.15
CA ILE A 194 -0.58 0.15 -13.42
C ILE A 194 -0.25 1.63 -13.41
N TYR A 195 -0.05 2.21 -14.60
CA TYR A 195 0.44 3.58 -14.76
C TYR A 195 -0.69 4.59 -14.92
N GLU A 196 -1.84 4.20 -15.45
CA GLU A 196 -3.03 5.04 -15.49
C GLU A 196 -3.51 5.33 -14.05
N PRO A 197 -3.87 6.57 -13.65
CA PRO A 197 -4.12 7.75 -14.49
C PRO A 197 -2.95 8.73 -14.70
N HIS A 198 -1.68 8.31 -14.69
CA HIS A 198 -0.55 9.22 -14.93
C HIS A 198 -0.60 9.90 -16.32
N THR A 199 -0.07 11.12 -16.41
CA THR A 199 0.08 11.86 -17.68
C THR A 199 0.88 11.05 -18.72
N PRO A 200 0.59 11.14 -20.05
CA PRO A 200 -0.38 12.00 -20.72
C PRO A 200 -1.79 11.41 -20.71
N TYR A 201 -2.71 12.03 -19.97
CA TYR A 201 -4.09 11.55 -19.78
C TYR A 201 -4.80 11.36 -21.13
N ALA A 202 -4.92 10.11 -21.58
CA ALA A 202 -5.41 9.71 -22.89
C ALA A 202 -6.34 8.48 -22.74
N PRO A 203 -7.45 8.61 -21.99
CA PRO A 203 -8.34 7.49 -21.75
C PRO A 203 -9.00 7.06 -23.06
N PRO A 204 -9.35 5.77 -23.21
CA PRO A 204 -10.13 5.32 -24.37
C PRO A 204 -11.44 6.10 -24.52
N ASP A 205 -11.95 6.26 -25.75
CA ASP A 205 -13.14 7.06 -26.06
C ASP A 205 -14.37 6.79 -25.17
N ARG A 206 -14.56 5.54 -24.74
CA ARG A 206 -15.68 5.14 -23.85
C ARG A 206 -15.61 5.76 -22.44
N PHE A 207 -14.44 6.23 -22.05
CA PHE A 207 -14.16 6.94 -20.80
C PHE A 207 -13.80 8.41 -21.04
N ALA A 208 -13.99 8.93 -22.25
CA ALA A 208 -13.78 10.34 -22.52
C ALA A 208 -14.65 11.20 -21.58
N SER A 209 -14.02 12.21 -20.98
CA SER A 209 -14.66 13.10 -20.02
C SER A 209 -14.11 14.52 -20.19
N GLN A 210 -14.75 15.51 -19.55
CA GLN A 210 -14.30 16.90 -19.61
C GLN A 210 -12.90 17.09 -18.98
N ASP A 211 -12.61 16.30 -17.94
CA ASP A 211 -11.33 16.25 -17.25
C ASP A 211 -10.66 14.91 -17.61
N PRO A 212 -9.70 14.86 -18.54
CA PRO A 212 -9.19 13.59 -19.05
C PRO A 212 -8.57 12.70 -17.95
N TYR A 213 -8.11 13.27 -16.83
CA TYR A 213 -7.67 12.50 -15.66
C TYR A 213 -8.82 11.68 -15.07
N ASP A 214 -10.02 12.24 -14.95
CA ASP A 214 -11.21 11.51 -14.48
C ASP A 214 -11.54 10.33 -15.42
N GLY A 215 -11.35 10.53 -16.73
CA GLY A 215 -11.54 9.46 -17.71
C GLY A 215 -10.51 8.34 -17.51
N GLU A 216 -9.26 8.69 -17.22
CA GLU A 216 -8.23 7.72 -16.88
C GLU A 216 -8.52 6.99 -15.57
N VAL A 217 -9.05 7.67 -14.54
CA VAL A 217 -9.44 7.01 -13.28
C VAL A 217 -10.55 5.97 -13.54
N ALA A 218 -11.54 6.31 -14.36
CA ALA A 218 -12.59 5.35 -14.75
C ALA A 218 -12.03 4.18 -15.58
N TYR A 219 -11.01 4.43 -16.41
CA TYR A 219 -10.34 3.38 -17.15
C TYR A 219 -9.46 2.48 -16.25
N SER A 220 -8.73 3.04 -15.28
CA SER A 220 -7.99 2.29 -14.27
C SER A 220 -8.90 1.36 -13.47
N ASP A 221 -10.12 1.80 -13.14
CA ASP A 221 -11.14 0.94 -12.50
C ASP A 221 -11.51 -0.27 -13.38
N GLU A 222 -11.69 -0.09 -14.69
CA GLU A 222 -11.96 -1.20 -15.62
C GLU A 222 -10.76 -2.16 -15.71
N ILE A 223 -9.53 -1.62 -15.77
CA ILE A 223 -8.29 -2.41 -15.85
C ILE A 223 -8.15 -3.30 -14.61
N ILE A 224 -8.23 -2.72 -13.40
CA ILE A 224 -8.11 -3.49 -12.15
C ILE A 224 -9.32 -4.40 -11.96
N GLY A 225 -10.50 -4.00 -12.47
CA GLY A 225 -11.71 -4.81 -12.49
C GLY A 225 -11.48 -6.18 -13.11
N LYS A 226 -10.75 -6.26 -14.23
CA LYS A 226 -10.38 -7.53 -14.88
C LYS A 226 -9.58 -8.45 -13.94
N LEU A 227 -8.65 -7.92 -13.15
CA LEU A 227 -7.90 -8.72 -12.18
C LEU A 227 -8.79 -9.21 -11.03
N LEU A 228 -9.64 -8.33 -10.50
CA LEU A 228 -10.56 -8.68 -9.40
C LEU A 228 -11.61 -9.71 -9.84
N ASP A 229 -12.15 -9.57 -11.04
CA ASP A 229 -13.11 -10.52 -11.61
C ASP A 229 -12.44 -11.87 -11.90
N HIS A 230 -11.21 -11.89 -12.41
CA HIS A 230 -10.46 -13.14 -12.58
C HIS A 230 -10.20 -13.85 -11.25
N LEU A 231 -9.90 -13.13 -10.17
CA LEU A 231 -9.80 -13.70 -8.83
C LEU A 231 -11.14 -14.33 -8.38
N ARG A 232 -12.29 -13.73 -8.73
CA ARG A 232 -13.61 -14.30 -8.43
C ARG A 232 -13.89 -15.54 -9.25
N GLU A 233 -13.58 -15.53 -10.55
CA GLU A 233 -13.75 -16.67 -11.46
C GLU A 233 -12.92 -17.89 -11.04
N LYS A 234 -11.80 -17.67 -10.34
CA LYS A 234 -10.93 -18.73 -9.79
C LYS A 234 -11.27 -19.14 -8.36
N ASP A 235 -12.37 -18.63 -7.80
CA ASP A 235 -12.76 -18.80 -6.40
C ASP A 235 -11.66 -18.36 -5.42
N LEU A 236 -10.77 -17.44 -5.82
CA LEU A 236 -9.66 -16.94 -5.00
C LEU A 236 -10.01 -15.66 -4.26
N TYR A 237 -10.94 -14.86 -4.81
CA TYR A 237 -11.30 -13.55 -4.27
C TYR A 237 -11.69 -13.62 -2.80
N ASP A 238 -12.57 -14.55 -2.42
CA ASP A 238 -13.11 -14.62 -1.06
C ASP A 238 -12.03 -14.95 -0.02
N ASP A 239 -11.04 -15.78 -0.36
CA ASP A 239 -9.92 -16.14 0.52
C ASP A 239 -8.78 -15.12 0.50
N ALA A 240 -8.76 -14.20 -0.46
CA ALA A 240 -7.66 -13.26 -0.64
C ALA A 240 -7.70 -12.13 0.39
N THR A 241 -6.51 -11.73 0.84
CA THR A 241 -6.26 -10.37 1.34
C THR A 241 -5.89 -9.49 0.15
N ILE A 242 -6.69 -8.46 -0.12
CA ILE A 242 -6.47 -7.53 -1.24
C ILE A 242 -6.22 -6.13 -0.67
N VAL A 243 -5.07 -5.55 -1.00
CA VAL A 243 -4.71 -4.17 -0.67
C VAL A 243 -4.69 -3.38 -1.97
N LEU A 244 -5.58 -2.40 -2.12
CA LEU A 244 -5.54 -1.42 -3.21
C LEU A 244 -5.11 -0.08 -2.65
N LEU A 245 -4.09 0.52 -3.24
CA LEU A 245 -3.60 1.84 -2.89
C LEU A 245 -3.10 2.61 -4.12
N SER A 246 -2.77 3.87 -3.89
CA SER A 246 -1.91 4.63 -4.81
C SER A 246 -0.57 4.92 -4.17
N ASP A 247 0.48 5.02 -4.97
CA ASP A 247 1.82 5.37 -4.51
C ASP A 247 1.95 6.87 -4.22
N HIS A 248 1.23 7.73 -4.93
CA HIS A 248 1.03 9.14 -4.62
C HIS A 248 -0.13 9.70 -5.43
N GLY A 249 -0.52 10.95 -5.22
CA GLY A 249 -1.55 11.62 -6.00
C GLY A 249 -0.99 12.45 -7.15
N GLU A 250 -1.76 13.46 -7.56
CA GLU A 250 -1.53 14.29 -8.74
C GLU A 250 -1.94 15.74 -8.46
N GLY A 251 -1.16 16.72 -8.94
CA GLY A 251 -1.43 18.14 -8.70
C GLY A 251 -2.66 18.66 -9.43
N LEU A 252 -2.83 18.32 -10.71
CA LEU A 252 -3.98 18.74 -11.55
C LEU A 252 -4.23 20.25 -11.58
N GLY A 253 -3.17 21.05 -11.42
CA GLY A 253 -3.21 22.51 -11.34
C GLY A 253 -3.56 23.07 -9.95
N ASP A 254 -3.94 22.21 -8.99
CA ASP A 254 -4.19 22.64 -7.62
C ASP A 254 -2.88 23.21 -7.01
N HIS A 255 -3.00 24.35 -6.34
CA HIS A 255 -1.84 25.09 -5.80
C HIS A 255 -0.73 25.41 -6.83
N GLY A 256 -1.05 25.37 -8.13
CA GLY A 256 -0.12 25.67 -9.22
C GLY A 256 0.79 24.50 -9.63
N GLU A 257 0.53 23.28 -9.18
CA GLU A 257 1.26 22.08 -9.60
C GLU A 257 0.50 21.34 -10.69
N SER A 258 1.04 21.29 -11.91
CA SER A 258 0.37 20.59 -13.02
C SER A 258 0.35 19.08 -12.83
N GLU A 259 1.49 18.51 -12.43
CA GLU A 259 1.69 17.07 -12.21
C GLU A 259 2.01 16.82 -10.73
N HIS A 260 3.02 16.01 -10.42
CA HIS A 260 3.46 15.68 -9.08
C HIS A 260 4.96 15.89 -8.91
N GLY A 261 5.42 15.71 -7.68
CA GLY A 261 6.84 15.73 -7.35
C GLY A 261 7.30 16.97 -6.63
N LEU A 262 6.62 18.12 -6.72
CA LEU A 262 7.06 19.37 -6.11
C LEU A 262 6.50 19.54 -4.69
N PHE A 263 5.17 19.50 -4.53
CA PHE A 263 4.54 19.86 -3.26
C PHE A 263 4.05 18.66 -2.46
N LEU A 264 3.76 18.94 -1.17
CA LEU A 264 3.29 17.97 -0.18
C LEU A 264 1.87 18.28 0.31
N TYR A 265 1.04 18.82 -0.59
CA TYR A 265 -0.37 19.05 -0.32
C TYR A 265 -1.17 17.73 -0.41
N ARG A 266 -2.45 17.75 0.00
CA ARG A 266 -3.23 16.50 0.10
C ARG A 266 -3.43 15.85 -1.26
N GLU A 267 -3.46 16.64 -2.31
CA GLU A 267 -3.59 16.28 -3.71
C GLU A 267 -2.49 15.32 -4.15
N THR A 268 -1.26 15.47 -3.66
CA THR A 268 -0.12 14.63 -4.05
C THR A 268 0.24 13.56 -3.03
N ILE A 269 -0.13 13.70 -1.75
CA ILE A 269 0.28 12.72 -0.72
C ILE A 269 -0.86 12.06 0.04
N ARG A 270 -2.13 12.46 -0.08
CA ARG A 270 -3.27 11.72 0.49
C ARG A 270 -3.85 10.80 -0.58
N VAL A 271 -3.59 9.51 -0.43
CA VAL A 271 -3.91 8.47 -1.42
C VAL A 271 -5.10 7.62 -0.99
N PRO A 272 -5.79 6.92 -1.90
CA PRO A 272 -6.74 5.90 -1.53
C PRO A 272 -6.00 4.71 -0.88
N LEU A 273 -6.64 4.10 0.12
CA LEU A 273 -6.26 2.80 0.65
C LEU A 273 -7.52 2.00 0.98
N ILE A 274 -7.65 0.82 0.38
CA ILE A 274 -8.71 -0.14 0.62
C ILE A 274 -8.06 -1.48 0.96
N VAL A 275 -8.50 -2.09 2.06
CA VAL A 275 -8.02 -3.42 2.50
C VAL A 275 -9.21 -4.36 2.62
N LYS A 276 -9.30 -5.34 1.72
CA LYS A 276 -10.26 -6.44 1.80
C LYS A 276 -9.60 -7.64 2.47
N LEU A 277 -10.22 -8.16 3.52
CA LEU A 277 -9.78 -9.36 4.24
C LEU A 277 -10.51 -10.62 3.75
N PRO A 278 -10.01 -11.82 4.04
CA PRO A 278 -10.71 -13.07 3.75
C PRO A 278 -12.14 -13.07 4.31
N GLY A 279 -13.09 -13.61 3.54
CA GLY A 279 -14.52 -13.61 3.84
C GLY A 279 -15.16 -12.22 3.90
N SER A 280 -14.52 -11.20 3.33
CA SER A 280 -14.94 -9.79 3.39
C SER A 280 -15.13 -9.30 4.85
N ARG A 281 -14.29 -9.82 5.76
CA ARG A 281 -14.34 -9.48 7.18
C ARG A 281 -14.13 -7.99 7.36
N GLY A 282 -15.11 -7.32 7.97
CA GLY A 282 -15.11 -5.87 8.19
C GLY A 282 -15.51 -5.05 6.96
N GLY A 283 -16.03 -5.68 5.90
CA GLY A 283 -16.47 -5.01 4.67
C GLY A 283 -17.44 -3.83 4.90
N GLY A 284 -17.24 -2.76 4.14
CA GLY A 284 -18.03 -1.53 4.20
C GLY A 284 -17.66 -0.59 5.35
N ARG A 285 -16.74 -1.00 6.23
CA ARG A 285 -16.30 -0.16 7.36
C ARG A 285 -15.30 0.90 6.90
N ARG A 286 -15.39 2.07 7.52
CA ARG A 286 -14.42 3.17 7.33
C ARG A 286 -13.48 3.30 8.52
N VAL A 287 -12.25 3.70 8.24
CA VAL A 287 -11.21 3.97 9.23
C VAL A 287 -10.78 5.43 9.10
N ALA A 288 -11.14 6.24 10.11
CA ALA A 288 -10.81 7.66 10.13
C ALA A 288 -9.34 7.94 10.51
N ALA A 289 -8.75 7.05 11.31
CA ALA A 289 -7.39 7.19 11.83
C ALA A 289 -6.37 7.32 10.70
N PRO A 290 -5.43 8.28 10.76
CA PRO A 290 -4.34 8.41 9.80
C PRO A 290 -3.46 7.16 9.74
N VAL A 291 -3.19 6.72 8.51
CA VAL A 291 -2.29 5.61 8.18
C VAL A 291 -1.34 6.00 7.07
N GLN A 292 -0.31 5.19 6.84
CA GLN A 292 0.81 5.54 5.95
C GLN A 292 1.31 4.31 5.20
N HIS A 293 2.05 4.52 4.10
CA HIS A 293 2.52 3.41 3.24
C HIS A 293 3.36 2.38 3.99
N VAL A 294 4.20 2.84 4.92
CA VAL A 294 5.05 1.93 5.71
C VAL A 294 4.27 1.01 6.65
N ASP A 295 2.97 1.25 6.87
CA ASP A 295 2.10 0.38 7.66
C ASP A 295 1.70 -0.92 6.91
N VAL A 296 1.83 -0.95 5.57
CA VAL A 296 1.43 -2.09 4.73
C VAL A 296 2.24 -3.36 5.07
N VAL A 297 3.57 -3.24 5.14
CA VAL A 297 4.46 -4.38 5.43
C VAL A 297 4.17 -5.03 6.77
N PRO A 298 4.23 -4.33 7.93
CA PRO A 298 3.96 -4.96 9.22
C PRO A 298 2.55 -5.55 9.29
N THR A 299 1.56 -4.94 8.64
CA THR A 299 0.19 -5.48 8.57
C THR A 299 0.15 -6.83 7.85
N ILE A 300 0.74 -6.93 6.66
CA ILE A 300 0.75 -8.18 5.88
C ILE A 300 1.57 -9.26 6.60
N LEU A 301 2.69 -8.90 7.23
CA LEU A 301 3.51 -9.85 7.98
C LEU A 301 2.77 -10.39 9.21
N GLU A 302 2.00 -9.57 9.91
CA GLU A 302 1.18 -10.04 11.02
C GLU A 302 0.05 -10.95 10.54
N LEU A 303 -0.66 -10.56 9.47
CA LEU A 303 -1.71 -11.38 8.83
C LEU A 303 -1.19 -12.74 8.35
N THR A 304 0.07 -12.84 7.92
CA THR A 304 0.66 -14.08 7.38
C THR A 304 1.46 -14.88 8.40
N GLY A 305 1.24 -14.65 9.70
CA GLY A 305 1.76 -15.50 10.79
C GLY A 305 2.68 -14.82 11.80
N GLY A 306 2.84 -13.49 11.76
CA GLY A 306 3.60 -12.73 12.76
C GLY A 306 5.10 -13.06 12.83
N GLY A 307 5.78 -12.57 13.88
CA GLY A 307 7.19 -12.85 14.19
C GLY A 307 8.18 -11.76 13.73
N GLU A 308 9.26 -11.57 14.50
CA GLU A 308 10.39 -10.73 14.08
C GLU A 308 11.02 -11.31 12.82
N VAL A 309 11.21 -10.47 11.80
CA VAL A 309 11.83 -10.86 10.53
C VAL A 309 13.20 -10.20 10.44
N SER A 310 14.25 -11.01 10.32
CA SER A 310 15.61 -10.50 10.25
C SER A 310 15.84 -9.62 9.02
N GLY A 311 16.19 -8.36 9.25
CA GLY A 311 16.59 -7.40 8.21
C GLY A 311 15.45 -6.59 7.56
N LEU A 312 14.19 -6.77 7.99
CA LEU A 312 13.20 -5.70 7.91
C LEU A 312 13.33 -4.83 9.17
N PRO A 313 13.02 -3.52 9.11
CA PRO A 313 13.08 -2.68 10.30
C PRO A 313 12.28 -3.32 11.43
N ASN A 314 12.91 -3.50 12.60
CA ASN A 314 12.14 -3.75 13.81
C ASN A 314 11.33 -2.46 14.05
N PRO A 315 10.00 -2.53 14.22
CA PRO A 315 9.23 -1.35 14.57
C PRO A 315 9.79 -0.63 15.82
N ALA A 316 10.46 -1.34 16.72
CA ALA A 316 11.12 -0.77 17.88
C ALA A 316 12.46 -0.05 17.59
N SER A 317 13.04 -0.16 16.39
CA SER A 317 14.39 0.32 16.07
C SER A 317 14.47 1.50 15.09
N THR A 318 13.34 1.98 14.53
CA THR A 318 13.32 3.15 13.65
C THR A 318 12.70 4.35 14.38
N ALA A 319 13.15 5.56 14.04
CA ALA A 319 12.66 6.79 14.69
C ALA A 319 11.16 7.06 14.42
N VAL A 320 10.62 6.50 13.33
CA VAL A 320 9.20 6.48 12.99
C VAL A 320 8.92 5.16 12.23
N PRO A 321 8.50 4.09 12.92
CA PRO A 321 8.20 2.81 12.29
C PRO A 321 6.83 2.79 11.63
N GLY A 322 6.69 2.00 10.57
CA GLY A 322 5.38 1.49 10.17
C GLY A 322 4.79 0.63 11.28
N ARG A 323 3.48 0.69 11.43
CA ARG A 323 2.72 -0.09 12.42
C ARG A 323 1.75 -1.02 11.73
N SER A 324 1.49 -2.16 12.35
CA SER A 324 0.42 -3.02 11.87
C SER A 324 -0.95 -2.36 12.07
N LEU A 325 -1.80 -2.46 11.05
CA LEU A 325 -3.17 -1.98 11.04
C LEU A 325 -4.15 -3.03 11.57
N LEU A 326 -3.67 -4.21 11.94
CA LEU A 326 -4.49 -5.38 12.26
C LEU A 326 -5.54 -5.11 13.36
N ALA A 327 -5.15 -4.36 14.40
CA ALA A 327 -6.07 -3.98 15.49
C ALA A 327 -7.31 -3.21 14.98
N VAL A 328 -7.14 -2.38 13.95
CA VAL A 328 -8.28 -1.71 13.32
C VAL A 328 -8.99 -2.62 12.34
N LEU A 329 -8.26 -3.41 11.57
CA LEU A 329 -8.83 -4.35 10.61
C LEU A 329 -9.77 -5.36 11.29
N ASP A 330 -9.46 -5.77 12.53
CA ASP A 330 -10.31 -6.67 13.34
C ASP A 330 -11.44 -5.93 14.07
N GLY A 331 -11.35 -4.60 14.20
CA GLY A 331 -12.35 -3.77 14.88
C GLY A 331 -12.18 -3.72 16.38
N ASP A 332 -11.02 -4.17 16.87
CA ASP A 332 -10.74 -4.37 18.28
C ASP A 332 -10.23 -3.11 18.99
N ALA A 333 -9.56 -2.19 18.27
CA ALA A 333 -9.01 -0.99 18.88
C ALA A 333 -8.77 0.16 17.90
N ALA A 334 -8.66 1.37 18.45
CA ALA A 334 -8.11 2.53 17.75
C ALA A 334 -6.59 2.39 17.59
N LEU A 335 -6.04 2.93 16.50
CA LEU A 335 -4.60 3.07 16.39
C LEU A 335 -4.10 4.14 17.38
N PRO A 336 -2.87 3.99 17.90
CA PRO A 336 -2.22 5.09 18.60
C PRO A 336 -2.18 6.37 17.75
N ALA A 337 -2.04 7.54 18.36
CA ALA A 337 -1.73 8.74 17.57
C ALA A 337 -0.37 8.55 16.88
N ALA A 338 -0.29 8.82 15.58
CA ALA A 338 0.95 8.79 14.82
C ALA A 338 1.17 10.10 14.10
N ARG A 339 2.44 10.48 13.97
CA ARG A 339 2.90 11.58 13.14
C ARG A 339 3.48 10.99 11.88
N ILE A 340 2.91 11.35 10.74
CA ILE A 340 3.25 10.81 9.43
C ILE A 340 4.16 11.79 8.73
N TYR A 341 5.33 11.30 8.34
CA TYR A 341 6.34 12.07 7.63
C TYR A 341 6.14 11.98 6.13
N SER A 342 6.29 13.07 5.39
CA SER A 342 6.44 13.04 3.93
C SER A 342 7.52 14.01 3.50
N GLU A 343 8.08 13.82 2.31
CA GLU A 343 9.15 14.66 1.79
C GLU A 343 9.07 14.79 0.28
N SER A 344 9.59 15.91 -0.22
CA SER A 344 9.89 16.07 -1.64
C SER A 344 11.26 16.72 -1.80
N LEU A 345 12.15 16.03 -2.49
CA LEU A 345 13.49 16.51 -2.84
C LEU A 345 13.63 16.82 -4.33
N SER A 346 12.63 16.50 -5.15
CA SER A 346 12.62 16.81 -6.58
C SER A 346 12.84 18.32 -6.85
N PRO A 347 12.20 19.27 -6.13
CA PRO A 347 12.52 20.70 -6.24
C PRO A 347 14.02 21.01 -6.10
N ARG A 348 14.69 20.32 -5.18
CA ARG A 348 16.11 20.50 -4.91
C ARG A 348 16.99 19.85 -5.97
N PHE A 349 16.68 18.62 -6.38
CA PHE A 349 17.51 17.86 -7.31
C PHE A 349 17.43 18.36 -8.74
N HIS A 350 16.26 18.82 -9.18
CA HIS A 350 16.03 19.18 -10.59
C HIS A 350 16.10 20.69 -10.84
N TYR A 351 15.84 21.53 -9.81
CA TYR A 351 15.71 22.98 -10.00
C TYR A 351 16.56 23.82 -9.05
N GLY A 352 17.28 23.21 -8.09
CA GLY A 352 18.07 23.93 -7.09
C GLY A 352 17.23 24.69 -6.05
N TRP A 353 15.94 24.35 -5.92
CA TRP A 353 15.03 24.95 -4.95
C TRP A 353 15.15 24.29 -3.57
N SER A 354 14.40 24.80 -2.59
CA SER A 354 14.34 24.16 -1.27
C SER A 354 13.60 22.83 -1.35
N ALA A 355 14.12 21.81 -0.65
CA ALA A 355 13.35 20.59 -0.40
C ALA A 355 12.19 20.88 0.55
N LEU A 356 11.11 20.11 0.43
CA LEU A 356 9.95 20.20 1.31
C LEU A 356 9.90 18.98 2.22
N TYR A 357 9.45 19.22 3.45
CA TYR A 357 9.20 18.17 4.45
C TYR A 357 7.85 18.42 5.10
N ALA A 358 7.07 17.37 5.32
CA ALA A 358 5.78 17.47 5.97
C ALA A 358 5.69 16.54 7.17
N LEU A 359 4.92 16.98 8.17
CA LEU A 359 4.48 16.17 9.29
C LEU A 359 2.98 16.33 9.43
N SER A 360 2.24 15.22 9.29
CA SER A 360 0.79 15.18 9.41
C SER A 360 0.37 14.35 10.61
N ASP A 361 -0.63 14.80 11.37
CA ASP A 361 -1.34 13.99 12.35
C ASP A 361 -2.86 14.02 12.09
N GLU A 362 -3.68 13.67 13.07
CA GLU A 362 -5.15 13.66 12.96
C GLU A 362 -5.75 15.05 12.75
N ARG A 363 -5.05 16.10 13.16
CA ARG A 363 -5.57 17.46 13.25
C ARG A 363 -4.80 18.45 12.40
N TYR A 364 -3.49 18.32 12.35
CA TYR A 364 -2.60 19.32 11.76
C TYR A 364 -1.72 18.73 10.67
N ARG A 365 -1.39 19.57 9.70
CA ARG A 365 -0.27 19.33 8.80
C ARG A 365 0.67 20.52 8.82
N TYR A 366 1.91 20.26 9.19
CA TYR A 366 3.01 21.22 9.05
C TYR A 366 3.80 20.88 7.79
N ILE A 367 4.08 21.88 6.95
CA ILE A 367 4.99 21.77 5.81
C ILE A 367 6.13 22.77 6.01
N ARG A 368 7.34 22.25 6.11
CA ARG A 368 8.56 23.05 6.02
C ARG A 368 8.87 23.30 4.56
N ALA A 369 8.50 24.48 4.08
CA ALA A 369 8.80 24.99 2.75
C ALA A 369 9.63 26.30 2.90
N PRO A 370 9.99 27.02 1.81
CA PRO A 370 10.68 28.32 1.94
C PRO A 370 9.95 29.31 2.87
N ARG A 371 8.63 29.16 2.99
CA ARG A 371 7.82 29.72 4.06
C ARG A 371 7.11 28.54 4.73
N ASP A 372 7.22 28.45 6.05
CA ASP A 372 6.56 27.40 6.81
C ASP A 372 5.04 27.54 6.71
N GLU A 373 4.35 26.41 6.56
CA GLU A 373 2.90 26.33 6.41
C GLU A 373 2.32 25.40 7.48
N LEU A 374 1.16 25.77 8.04
CA LEU A 374 0.42 24.97 9.01
C LEU A 374 -1.06 25.00 8.64
N TYR A 375 -1.63 23.83 8.43
CA TYR A 375 -3.04 23.60 8.11
C TYR A 375 -3.75 22.90 9.25
#